data_AF-A0A2E8CCS3-F1
#
_entry.id   AF-A0A2E8CCS3-F1
#
_cell.length_a   1.000
_cell.length_b   1.000
_cell.length_c   1.000
_cell.angle_alpha   90.00
_cell.angle_beta   90.00
_cell.angle_gamma   90.00
#
_symmetry.space_group_name_H-M   'P 1'
#
loop_
_entity.id
_entity.type
_entity.pdbx_description
1 polymer ?
#
loop_
_entity_poly.entity_id
_entity_poly.type
_entity_poly.pdbx_seq_one_letter_code
_entity_poly.pdbx_strand_id
1 'polypeptide(L)'
;METNNLRLLTNLQKKTLNLTLFIFFGALILQHSNGFAQGETRWFQIEISIFSNQLTADRDSEFWAPDKQLTYPESVIALKTVSDILTPSDWATSVESSGPLDFTETDINSFERPLAENNLNIGSGTPFRLISIEKDAFLSLPPRFSDFEQTNQALHRSTEYRLLKHLVWRQPMPEKKNAIPILIDNNDNISQSEEIGGSVMVYFNRNKDRIVVDSNLWLLNLDAPRKDDTWEIPPFPKQTGDANNIQRNANLVYELTDQREVRSGEFHYIDHPAFGYVVSITRHAQPEE
;
A
#
# COMPACT_ATOMS: atom_id res chain seq x y z
N MET A 1 35.20 -76.07 -41.93
CA MET A 1 35.31 -76.81 -40.65
C MET A 1 34.47 -76.05 -39.64
N GLU A 2 33.17 -76.34 -39.61
CA GLU A 2 32.54 -77.31 -38.69
C GLU A 2 32.37 -76.68 -37.30
N THR A 3 31.22 -76.05 -37.05
CA THR A 3 29.99 -76.60 -36.42
C THR A 3 30.15 -76.88 -34.93
N ASN A 4 29.00 -76.81 -34.24
CA ASN A 4 28.72 -77.55 -33.00
C ASN A 4 29.21 -76.88 -31.69
N ASN A 5 28.48 -76.88 -30.58
CA ASN A 5 27.26 -77.58 -30.24
C ASN A 5 26.70 -77.05 -28.90
N LEU A 6 25.37 -77.19 -28.76
CA LEU A 6 24.59 -77.66 -27.61
C LEU A 6 25.05 -77.31 -26.17
N ARG A 7 24.20 -76.59 -25.42
CA ARG A 7 23.13 -77.11 -24.51
C ARG A 7 23.66 -77.78 -23.24
N LEU A 8 23.08 -77.39 -22.11
CA LEU A 8 22.33 -78.19 -21.12
C LEU A 8 22.53 -77.54 -19.74
N LEU A 9 21.55 -76.80 -19.23
CA LEU A 9 20.36 -77.29 -18.50
C LEU A 9 20.71 -78.25 -17.37
N THR A 10 20.46 -77.80 -16.14
CA THR A 10 19.77 -78.58 -15.10
C THR A 10 19.29 -77.58 -14.06
N ASN A 11 17.98 -77.32 -14.01
CA ASN A 11 17.03 -77.98 -13.09
C ASN A 11 17.03 -77.29 -11.72
N LEU A 12 15.92 -77.06 -11.02
CA LEU A 12 14.74 -77.89 -10.88
C LEU A 12 13.70 -77.04 -10.12
N GLN A 13 12.45 -77.00 -10.61
CA GLN A 13 11.20 -77.10 -9.84
C GLN A 13 10.86 -76.04 -8.76
N LYS A 14 9.62 -75.58 -8.56
CA LYS A 14 8.25 -76.00 -8.94
C LYS A 14 7.34 -74.78 -8.60
N LYS A 15 6.42 -74.38 -9.49
CA LYS A 15 4.95 -74.53 -9.36
C LYS A 15 4.39 -73.79 -8.12
N THR A 16 3.66 -72.68 -8.27
CA THR A 16 2.22 -72.58 -8.65
C THR A 16 1.87 -71.09 -8.92
N LEU A 17 0.81 -70.62 -9.58
CA LEU A 17 -0.22 -71.08 -10.51
C LEU A 17 -1.10 -69.82 -10.79
N ASN A 18 -1.49 -69.58 -12.04
CA ASN A 18 -2.63 -68.77 -12.56
C ASN A 18 -2.57 -67.22 -12.46
N LEU A 19 -2.56 -66.51 -13.61
CA LEU A 19 -3.70 -66.13 -14.47
C LEU A 19 -4.19 -64.73 -14.03
N THR A 20 -4.00 -63.63 -14.78
CA THR A 20 -4.90 -63.23 -15.87
C THR A 20 -4.31 -62.03 -16.63
N LEU A 21 -4.47 -62.08 -17.94
CA LEU A 21 -4.20 -61.09 -18.98
C LEU A 21 -5.09 -59.83 -18.82
N PHE A 22 -4.53 -58.62 -18.94
CA PHE A 22 -5.26 -57.51 -19.57
C PHE A 22 -4.29 -56.49 -20.17
N ILE A 23 -4.28 -56.45 -21.50
CA ILE A 23 -3.76 -55.32 -22.28
C ILE A 23 -4.81 -54.21 -22.14
N PHE A 24 -4.43 -53.07 -21.53
CA PHE A 24 -5.16 -51.82 -21.73
C PHE A 24 -4.18 -50.71 -22.08
N PHE A 25 -4.32 -50.27 -23.33
CA PHE A 25 -3.80 -49.02 -23.88
C PHE A 25 -4.32 -47.88 -22.99
N GLY A 26 -3.44 -47.24 -22.24
CA GLY A 26 -3.74 -46.03 -21.48
C GLY A 26 -2.83 -44.92 -21.97
N ALA A 27 -3.30 -44.13 -22.94
CA ALA A 27 -2.70 -42.84 -23.25
C ALA A 27 -2.79 -41.98 -21.98
N LEU A 28 -1.65 -41.79 -21.32
CA LEU A 28 -1.54 -40.88 -20.19
C LEU A 28 -1.59 -39.45 -20.74
N ILE A 29 -2.80 -38.97 -21.01
CA ILE A 29 -3.06 -37.56 -21.21
C ILE A 29 -2.79 -36.92 -19.84
N LEU A 30 -1.60 -36.37 -19.66
CA LEU A 30 -1.34 -35.36 -18.63
C LEU A 30 -2.27 -34.19 -18.95
N GLN A 31 -3.46 -34.21 -18.36
CA GLN A 31 -4.31 -33.05 -18.24
C GLN A 31 -3.54 -32.03 -17.41
N HIS A 32 -2.75 -31.20 -18.10
CA HIS A 32 -2.41 -29.90 -17.58
C HIS A 32 -3.75 -29.18 -17.54
N SER A 33 -4.35 -29.14 -16.36
CA SER A 33 -5.33 -28.11 -16.04
C SER A 33 -4.60 -26.80 -16.23
N ASN A 34 -4.68 -26.23 -17.43
CA ASN A 34 -4.60 -24.79 -17.62
C ASN A 34 -5.83 -24.25 -16.91
N GLY A 35 -5.76 -24.21 -15.58
CA GLY A 35 -6.52 -23.24 -14.83
C GLY A 35 -6.14 -21.92 -15.46
N PHE A 36 -7.08 -21.30 -16.16
CA PHE A 36 -7.01 -19.89 -16.45
C PHE A 36 -6.88 -19.22 -15.08
N ALA A 37 -5.64 -18.97 -14.65
CA ALA A 37 -5.38 -18.14 -13.51
C ALA A 37 -5.91 -16.76 -13.91
N GLN A 38 -7.17 -16.47 -13.57
CA GLN A 38 -7.52 -15.10 -13.23
C GLN A 38 -6.45 -14.70 -12.22
N GLY A 39 -5.52 -13.86 -12.65
CA GLY A 39 -4.32 -13.55 -11.87
C GLY A 39 -4.76 -13.13 -10.48
N GLU A 40 -4.43 -13.94 -9.49
CA GLU A 40 -4.73 -13.67 -8.08
C GLU A 40 -4.24 -12.26 -7.79
N THR A 41 -5.15 -11.35 -7.43
CA THR A 41 -4.81 -9.98 -7.09
C THR A 41 -4.00 -10.03 -5.81
N ARG A 42 -2.68 -9.84 -5.91
CA ARG A 42 -1.78 -9.95 -4.77
C ARG A 42 -1.88 -8.69 -3.92
N TRP A 43 -2.32 -8.86 -2.68
CA TRP A 43 -2.36 -7.79 -1.69
C TRP A 43 -1.03 -7.63 -0.99
N PHE A 44 -0.69 -6.39 -0.65
CA PHE A 44 0.50 -6.06 0.12
C PHE A 44 0.18 -5.03 1.18
N GLN A 45 0.89 -5.11 2.29
CA GLN A 45 1.02 -4.03 3.26
C GLN A 45 2.29 -3.25 2.90
N ILE A 46 2.15 -1.94 2.81
CA ILE A 46 3.24 -1.01 2.56
C ILE A 46 3.40 -0.19 3.83
N GLU A 47 4.65 -0.06 4.28
CA GLU A 47 5.01 0.76 5.40
C GLU A 47 6.17 1.67 5.00
N ILE A 48 6.02 2.97 5.27
CA ILE A 48 7.02 4.00 4.94
C ILE A 48 7.22 4.89 6.18
N SER A 49 8.47 5.13 6.54
CA SER A 49 8.86 6.21 7.46
C SER A 49 9.78 7.18 6.75
N ILE A 50 9.40 8.46 6.74
CA ILE A 50 10.14 9.56 6.11
C ILE A 50 10.73 10.43 7.22
N PHE A 51 12.01 10.80 7.08
CA PHE A 51 12.72 11.59 8.08
C PHE A 51 13.68 12.59 7.46
N SER A 52 13.90 13.74 8.10
CA SER A 52 14.94 14.70 7.71
C SER A 52 16.23 14.50 8.50
N ASN A 53 17.36 14.77 7.84
CA ASN A 53 18.67 14.87 8.48
C ASN A 53 18.83 16.27 9.11
N GLN A 54 19.23 16.34 10.37
CA GLN A 54 19.38 17.58 11.13
C GLN A 54 20.82 18.13 11.10
N LEU A 55 21.79 17.36 10.57
CA LEU A 55 23.19 17.78 10.46
C LEU A 55 23.38 18.69 9.23
N THR A 56 23.62 19.98 9.46
CA THR A 56 23.79 20.98 8.39
C THR A 56 24.87 20.61 7.37
N ALA A 57 25.95 19.95 7.81
CA ALA A 57 27.06 19.53 6.94
C ALA A 57 26.61 18.57 5.83
N ASP A 58 25.63 17.72 6.10
CA ASP A 58 25.09 16.77 5.13
C ASP A 58 24.07 17.44 4.21
N ARG A 59 23.25 18.35 4.73
CA ARG A 59 22.18 19.00 3.94
C ARG A 59 22.70 19.88 2.82
N ASP A 60 23.86 20.52 3.03
CA ASP A 60 24.41 21.49 2.09
C ASP A 60 25.29 20.85 0.99
N SER A 61 25.47 19.53 1.01
CA SER A 61 26.31 18.83 0.03
C SER A 61 25.68 18.72 -1.36
N GLU A 62 24.37 18.94 -1.48
CA GLU A 62 23.63 18.71 -2.72
C GLU A 62 22.54 19.79 -2.92
N PHE A 63 22.79 20.76 -3.80
CA PHE A 63 21.84 21.82 -4.17
C PHE A 63 21.45 21.61 -5.64
N TRP A 64 20.36 20.90 -5.88
CA TRP A 64 19.71 20.85 -7.18
C TRP A 64 18.67 21.95 -7.24
N ALA A 65 18.75 22.81 -8.25
CA ALA A 65 17.73 23.79 -8.57
C ALA A 65 16.95 23.31 -9.81
N PRO A 66 16.00 22.37 -9.67
CA PRO A 66 15.10 22.02 -10.77
C PRO A 66 14.26 23.24 -11.19
N ASP A 67 13.61 23.13 -12.34
CA ASP A 67 12.58 24.09 -12.74
C ASP A 67 11.62 24.32 -11.57
N LYS A 68 11.36 25.59 -11.22
CA LYS A 68 10.84 26.04 -9.91
C LYS A 68 9.39 25.65 -9.60
N GLN A 69 8.86 24.57 -10.18
CA GLN A 69 7.46 24.20 -10.11
C GLN A 69 7.28 22.79 -9.55
N LEU A 70 7.05 22.70 -8.25
CA LEU A 70 6.63 21.46 -7.60
C LEU A 70 5.21 21.14 -8.07
N THR A 71 4.97 19.89 -8.48
CA THR A 71 3.67 19.50 -9.07
C THR A 71 3.27 18.11 -8.62
N TYR A 72 2.03 17.97 -8.16
CA TYR A 72 1.45 16.66 -7.86
C TYR A 72 0.94 15.97 -9.14
N PRO A 73 0.98 14.63 -9.22
CA PRO A 73 0.31 13.89 -10.29
C PRO A 73 -1.19 14.15 -10.33
N GLU A 74 -1.80 14.14 -11.52
CA GLU A 74 -3.22 14.48 -11.71
C GLU A 74 -4.20 13.59 -10.91
N SER A 75 -3.85 12.33 -10.66
CA SER A 75 -4.72 11.33 -10.02
C SER A 75 -4.19 10.84 -8.67
N VAL A 76 -3.43 11.68 -7.96
CA VAL A 76 -2.94 11.35 -6.61
C VAL A 76 -4.10 11.18 -5.63
N ILE A 77 -3.99 10.22 -4.71
CA ILE A 77 -4.99 9.97 -3.67
C ILE A 77 -4.41 10.11 -2.27
N ALA A 78 -5.18 10.65 -1.33
CA ALA A 78 -4.84 10.62 0.09
C ALA A 78 -5.25 9.27 0.72
N LEU A 79 -4.46 8.78 1.68
CA LEU A 79 -4.87 7.64 2.49
C LEU A 79 -6.03 8.05 3.38
N LYS A 80 -7.11 7.26 3.36
CA LYS A 80 -8.29 7.55 4.18
C LYS A 80 -7.97 7.25 5.63
N THR A 81 -8.36 8.14 6.55
CA THR A 81 -8.38 7.83 7.98
C THR A 81 -9.75 7.32 8.39
N VAL A 82 -9.82 6.66 9.56
CA VAL A 82 -11.10 6.24 10.13
C VAL A 82 -12.00 7.46 10.38
N SER A 83 -11.42 8.59 10.77
CA SER A 83 -12.15 9.84 11.01
C SER A 83 -12.81 10.38 9.74
N ASP A 84 -12.09 10.41 8.61
CA ASP A 84 -12.62 10.92 7.32
C ASP A 84 -13.86 10.16 6.86
N ILE A 85 -13.94 8.88 7.20
CA ILE A 85 -15.05 8.01 6.81
C ILE A 85 -16.22 8.13 7.80
N LEU A 86 -15.94 8.38 9.08
CA LEU A 86 -16.96 8.57 10.12
C LEU A 86 -17.58 9.97 10.13
N THR A 87 -17.05 10.91 9.36
CA THR A 87 -17.66 12.20 9.09
C THR A 87 -18.29 12.21 7.69
N PRO A 88 -19.49 11.64 7.48
CA PRO A 88 -20.24 11.97 6.29
C PRO A 88 -20.51 13.47 6.31
N SER A 89 -19.94 14.22 5.37
CA SER A 89 -20.31 15.61 5.11
C SER A 89 -21.83 15.77 4.91
N ASP A 90 -22.51 14.67 4.57
CA ASP A 90 -23.96 14.57 4.39
C ASP A 90 -24.76 14.53 5.71
N TRP A 91 -24.16 14.08 6.83
CA TRP A 91 -24.86 14.01 8.14
C TRP A 91 -25.26 15.42 8.63
N ALA A 92 -24.47 16.44 8.27
CA ALA A 92 -24.69 17.81 8.67
C ALA A 92 -25.80 18.51 7.85
N THR A 93 -26.28 17.89 6.76
CA THR A 93 -27.24 18.54 5.83
C THR A 93 -28.68 18.09 6.06
N SER A 94 -28.94 17.06 6.86
CA SER A 94 -30.30 16.60 7.16
C SER A 94 -30.83 17.10 8.52
N VAL A 95 -30.72 18.41 8.78
CA VAL A 95 -31.52 19.09 9.82
C VAL A 95 -32.61 19.92 9.15
N GLU A 96 -33.40 19.28 8.28
CA GLU A 96 -34.70 19.82 7.90
C GLU A 96 -35.78 19.11 8.72
N SER A 97 -36.12 19.73 9.86
CA SER A 97 -37.47 19.74 10.43
C SER A 97 -38.25 18.41 10.39
N SER A 98 -37.75 17.35 11.03
CA SER A 98 -38.65 16.31 11.52
C SER A 98 -39.27 16.80 12.83
N GLY A 99 -40.60 16.93 12.85
CA GLY A 99 -41.38 17.24 14.06
C GLY A 99 -41.12 16.23 15.20
N PRO A 100 -41.77 16.41 16.37
CA PRO A 100 -41.44 15.66 17.57
C PRO A 100 -41.45 14.15 17.29
N LEU A 101 -40.31 13.50 17.55
CA LEU A 101 -40.15 12.05 17.45
C LEU A 101 -41.00 11.40 18.55
N ASP A 102 -42.12 10.80 18.15
CA ASP A 102 -42.94 9.96 19.02
C ASP A 102 -42.36 8.54 19.02
N PHE A 103 -41.56 8.22 20.04
CA PHE A 103 -41.01 6.90 20.23
C PHE A 103 -42.07 6.00 20.88
N THR A 104 -42.64 5.06 20.12
CA THR A 104 -43.49 4.01 20.71
C THR A 104 -42.65 2.76 21.00
N GLU A 105 -42.93 2.09 22.13
CA GLU A 105 -42.15 0.94 22.65
C GLU A 105 -42.06 -0.27 21.70
N THR A 106 -42.78 -0.26 20.58
CA THR A 106 -42.78 -1.33 19.58
C THR A 106 -41.48 -1.46 18.78
N ASP A 107 -40.63 -0.43 18.74
CA ASP A 107 -39.40 -0.43 17.95
C ASP A 107 -38.24 -1.22 18.59
N ILE A 108 -38.35 -1.55 19.87
CA ILE A 108 -37.28 -2.20 20.66
C ILE A 108 -37.10 -3.70 20.31
N ASN A 109 -38.07 -4.33 19.64
CA ASN A 109 -38.02 -5.77 19.34
C ASN A 109 -37.41 -6.13 17.97
N SER A 110 -36.78 -5.18 17.27
CA SER A 110 -36.19 -5.42 15.93
C SER A 110 -34.68 -5.74 15.93
N PHE A 111 -34.05 -5.89 17.11
CA PHE A 111 -32.61 -6.16 17.25
C PHE A 111 -32.17 -7.60 16.97
N GLU A 112 -33.09 -8.52 16.66
CA GLU A 112 -32.77 -9.90 16.28
C GLU A 112 -32.82 -10.10 14.76
N ARG A 113 -31.98 -9.37 14.02
CA ARG A 113 -31.62 -9.77 12.65
C ARG A 113 -30.17 -10.25 12.63
N PRO A 114 -29.86 -11.40 12.01
CA PRO A 114 -28.48 -11.81 11.84
C PRO A 114 -27.73 -10.73 11.05
N LEU A 115 -26.58 -10.33 11.59
CA LEU A 115 -25.65 -9.35 11.04
C LEU A 115 -24.96 -9.93 9.79
N ALA A 116 -25.73 -10.31 8.77
CA ALA A 116 -25.24 -10.99 7.57
C ALA A 116 -25.19 -10.09 6.33
N GLU A 117 -25.67 -8.85 6.41
CA GLU A 117 -25.58 -7.90 5.29
C GLU A 117 -25.21 -6.52 5.84
N ASN A 118 -23.96 -6.08 5.59
CA ASN A 118 -23.32 -4.85 6.07
C ASN A 118 -23.93 -3.53 5.53
N ASN A 119 -25.20 -3.56 5.12
CA ASN A 119 -25.94 -2.40 4.65
C ASN A 119 -27.11 -2.16 5.60
N LEU A 120 -26.91 -1.49 6.75
CA LEU A 120 -28.09 -0.86 7.34
C LEU A 120 -28.41 0.36 6.46
N ASN A 121 -29.68 0.56 6.13
CA ASN A 121 -30.12 1.76 5.43
C ASN A 121 -30.63 2.70 6.51
N ILE A 122 -29.80 3.67 6.90
CA ILE A 122 -30.26 4.82 7.68
C ILE A 122 -30.65 5.89 6.66
N GLY A 123 -31.85 6.46 6.80
CA GLY A 123 -32.52 7.29 5.80
C GLY A 123 -31.70 8.50 5.31
N SER A 124 -30.90 8.27 4.28
CA SER A 124 -30.36 9.21 3.29
C SER A 124 -29.63 8.30 2.30
N GLY A 125 -29.89 8.42 0.99
CA GLY A 125 -29.58 7.42 -0.06
C GLY A 125 -28.12 6.98 -0.27
N THR A 126 -27.23 7.20 0.69
CA THR A 126 -25.88 6.65 0.74
C THR A 126 -25.91 5.39 1.62
N PRO A 127 -25.76 4.18 1.05
CA PRO A 127 -25.63 2.97 1.86
C PRO A 127 -24.37 3.15 2.69
N PHE A 128 -24.49 3.15 4.01
CA PHE A 128 -23.29 3.04 4.80
C PHE A 128 -22.72 1.63 4.60
N ARG A 129 -21.40 1.55 4.54
CA ARG A 129 -20.67 0.29 4.55
C ARG A 129 -19.78 0.31 5.77
N LEU A 130 -19.85 -0.75 6.58
CA LEU A 130 -18.94 -0.90 7.71
C LEU A 130 -17.51 -1.03 7.18
N ILE A 131 -16.64 -0.11 7.59
CA ILE A 131 -15.22 -0.13 7.23
C ILE A 131 -14.62 -1.42 7.76
N SER A 132 -13.88 -2.10 6.90
CA SER A 132 -13.11 -3.27 7.28
C SER A 132 -11.64 -2.93 7.15
N ILE A 133 -10.97 -2.67 8.28
CA ILE A 133 -9.52 -2.39 8.34
C ILE A 133 -8.70 -3.49 7.64
N GLU A 134 -9.24 -4.71 7.62
CA GLU A 134 -8.63 -5.85 6.94
C GLU A 134 -8.89 -5.87 5.44
N LYS A 135 -10.04 -5.36 4.97
CA LYS A 135 -10.49 -5.52 3.58
C LYS A 135 -10.35 -4.27 2.71
N ASP A 136 -10.32 -3.09 3.31
CA ASP A 136 -10.37 -1.84 2.55
C ASP A 136 -8.96 -1.36 2.17
N ALA A 137 -8.75 -1.15 0.87
CA ALA A 137 -7.49 -0.64 0.34
C ALA A 137 -7.35 0.87 0.59
N PHE A 138 -6.11 1.35 0.64
CA PHE A 138 -5.76 2.77 0.80
C PHE A 138 -6.30 3.41 2.09
N LEU A 139 -6.51 2.58 3.12
CA LEU A 139 -6.81 3.01 4.47
C LEU A 139 -5.51 3.15 5.27
N SER A 140 -5.34 4.29 5.95
CA SER A 140 -4.26 4.48 6.92
C SER A 140 -4.48 3.56 8.12
N LEU A 141 -3.50 2.69 8.38
CA LEU A 141 -3.57 1.67 9.41
C LEU A 141 -2.96 2.16 10.73
N PRO A 142 -3.55 1.80 11.88
CA PRO A 142 -2.99 2.15 13.19
C PRO A 142 -1.61 1.52 13.46
N PRO A 143 -0.80 2.08 14.40
CA PRO A 143 0.54 1.60 14.72
C PRO A 143 0.67 0.12 15.07
N ARG A 144 -0.39 -0.53 15.57
CA ARG A 144 -0.38 -1.99 15.83
C ARG A 144 -0.09 -2.87 14.60
N PHE A 145 -0.19 -2.31 13.39
CA PHE A 145 0.15 -2.97 12.13
C PHE A 145 1.54 -2.57 11.59
N SER A 146 2.27 -1.73 12.32
CA SER A 146 3.61 -1.25 11.99
C SER A 146 4.67 -2.25 12.41
N ASP A 147 5.60 -2.56 11.52
CA ASP A 147 6.83 -3.25 11.85
C ASP A 147 7.96 -2.25 12.20
N PHE A 148 7.75 -0.94 11.96
CA PHE A 148 8.77 0.10 12.15
C PHE A 148 8.74 0.77 13.54
N GLU A 149 7.94 0.31 14.51
CA GLU A 149 7.86 0.95 15.84
C GLU A 149 9.24 1.14 16.50
N GLN A 150 10.09 0.10 16.47
CA GLN A 150 11.44 0.17 17.04
C GLN A 150 12.34 1.14 16.27
N THR A 151 12.29 1.12 14.93
CA THR A 151 13.04 2.01 14.04
C THR A 151 12.63 3.46 14.25
N ASN A 152 11.33 3.73 14.29
CA ASN A 152 10.77 5.05 14.51
C ASN A 152 11.15 5.57 15.90
N GLN A 153 11.12 4.71 16.92
CA GLN A 153 11.57 5.09 18.26
C GLN A 153 13.08 5.41 18.30
N ALA A 154 13.91 4.70 17.54
CA ALA A 154 15.33 5.02 17.42
C ALA A 154 15.55 6.37 16.71
N LEU A 155 14.83 6.63 15.62
CA LEU A 155 14.85 7.92 14.92
C LEU A 155 14.43 9.07 15.84
N HIS A 156 13.38 8.88 16.63
CA HIS A 156 12.92 9.89 17.61
C HIS A 156 13.92 10.18 18.74
N ARG A 157 14.74 9.20 19.10
CA ARG A 157 15.77 9.38 20.15
C ARG A 157 17.04 10.03 19.62
N SER A 158 17.28 9.96 18.31
CA SER A 158 18.44 10.59 17.69
C SER A 158 18.25 12.11 17.61
N THR A 159 19.33 12.86 17.80
CA THR A 159 19.37 14.29 17.49
C THR A 159 19.71 14.56 16.03
N GLU A 160 20.17 13.55 15.30
CA GLU A 160 20.60 13.65 13.90
C GLU A 160 19.43 13.50 12.93
N TYR A 161 18.32 12.90 13.37
CA TYR A 161 17.16 12.66 12.53
C TYR A 161 15.89 13.21 13.16
N ARG A 162 14.94 13.56 12.31
CA ARG A 162 13.57 13.92 12.71
C ARG A 162 12.59 13.12 11.86
N LEU A 163 11.76 12.30 12.49
CA LEU A 163 10.65 11.63 11.81
C LEU A 163 9.60 12.67 11.39
N LEU A 164 9.33 12.74 10.09
CA LEU A 164 8.37 13.69 9.50
C LEU A 164 7.00 13.03 9.29
N LYS A 165 7.00 11.81 8.74
CA LYS A 165 5.78 11.06 8.44
C LYS A 165 6.02 9.56 8.60
N HIS A 166 5.00 8.86 9.10
CA HIS A 166 4.95 7.40 9.12
C HIS A 166 3.58 6.96 8.59
N LEU A 167 3.58 6.06 7.61
CA LEU A 167 2.38 5.58 6.93
C LEU A 167 2.42 4.07 6.87
N VAL A 168 1.29 3.43 7.18
CA VAL A 168 1.07 2.01 7.00
C VAL A 168 -0.27 1.85 6.28
N TRP A 169 -0.32 1.15 5.15
CA TRP A 169 -1.57 0.88 4.45
C TRP A 169 -1.51 -0.43 3.69
N ARG A 170 -2.66 -0.87 3.18
CA ARG A 170 -2.77 -2.05 2.32
C ARG A 170 -3.37 -1.67 0.97
N GLN A 171 -2.91 -2.33 -0.08
CA GLN A 171 -3.50 -2.21 -1.41
C GLN A 171 -3.27 -3.47 -2.25
N PRO A 172 -4.16 -3.74 -3.23
CA PRO A 172 -3.85 -4.66 -4.31
C PRO A 172 -2.68 -4.11 -5.13
N MET A 173 -1.72 -4.95 -5.51
CA MET A 173 -0.54 -4.49 -6.25
C MET A 173 -0.81 -4.42 -7.77
N PRO A 174 -0.84 -3.21 -8.37
CA PRO A 174 -1.17 -3.04 -9.77
C PRO A 174 0.05 -3.18 -10.67
N GLU A 175 -0.17 -3.22 -11.99
CA GLU A 175 0.86 -2.89 -12.99
C GLU A 175 1.01 -1.36 -13.08
N LYS A 176 2.16 -0.86 -13.58
CA LYS A 176 2.46 0.59 -13.69
C LYS A 176 1.30 1.42 -14.25
N LYS A 177 0.63 0.94 -15.29
CA LYS A 177 -0.49 1.64 -15.97
C LYS A 177 -1.74 1.86 -15.10
N ASN A 178 -1.92 1.04 -14.06
CA ASN A 178 -3.08 1.07 -13.16
C ASN A 178 -2.67 1.52 -11.75
N ALA A 179 -1.40 1.93 -11.59
CA ALA A 179 -0.88 2.37 -10.30
C ALA A 179 -1.36 3.78 -9.99
N ILE A 180 -1.70 4.00 -8.73
CA ILE A 180 -2.21 5.28 -8.25
C ILE A 180 -1.16 5.85 -7.28
N PRO A 181 -0.67 7.07 -7.51
CA PRO A 181 0.22 7.74 -6.57
C PRO A 181 -0.50 8.05 -5.25
N ILE A 182 0.17 7.79 -4.13
CA ILE A 182 -0.29 8.13 -2.79
C ILE A 182 0.28 9.49 -2.40
N LEU A 183 -0.58 10.38 -1.95
CA LEU A 183 -0.21 11.71 -1.46
C LEU A 183 0.64 11.57 -0.20
N ILE A 184 1.77 12.26 -0.19
CA ILE A 184 2.57 12.47 1.02
C ILE A 184 2.43 13.94 1.39
N ASP A 185 1.89 14.17 2.58
CA ASP A 185 1.71 15.50 3.14
C ASP A 185 1.93 15.50 4.66
N ASN A 186 1.94 16.71 5.21
CA ASN A 186 2.04 16.97 6.65
C ASN A 186 0.74 17.56 7.23
N ASN A 187 -0.43 17.18 6.72
CA ASN A 187 -1.69 17.81 7.15
C ASN A 187 -1.98 17.67 8.66
N ASP A 188 -1.35 16.70 9.33
CA ASP A 188 -1.49 16.46 10.76
C ASP A 188 -0.68 17.44 11.65
N ASN A 189 0.24 18.24 11.06
CA ASN A 189 1.21 19.04 11.81
C ASN A 189 1.45 20.44 11.20
N ILE A 190 0.57 21.39 11.51
CA ILE A 190 0.55 22.76 10.95
C ILE A 190 1.72 23.65 11.45
N SER A 191 2.49 23.23 12.45
CA SER A 191 3.44 24.11 13.17
C SER A 191 4.92 23.72 13.05
N GLN A 192 5.33 23.05 11.97
CA GLN A 192 6.74 22.69 11.78
C GLN A 192 7.41 23.62 10.76
N SER A 193 8.65 24.02 11.07
CA SER A 193 9.52 24.79 10.17
C SER A 193 9.86 24.01 8.88
N GLU A 194 9.80 22.69 8.98
CA GLU A 194 10.04 21.74 7.89
C GLU A 194 8.77 20.99 7.55
N GLU A 195 8.48 20.87 6.27
CA GLU A 195 7.34 20.12 5.76
C GLU A 195 7.76 19.10 4.71
N ILE A 196 7.12 17.93 4.69
CA ILE A 196 7.25 16.96 3.59
C ILE A 196 6.02 17.06 2.69
N GLY A 197 6.28 17.09 1.38
CA GLY A 197 5.26 17.01 0.33
C GLY A 197 5.67 16.00 -0.73
N GLY A 198 4.73 15.68 -1.63
CA GLY A 198 4.98 14.88 -2.81
C GLY A 198 4.09 13.65 -2.92
N SER A 199 4.58 12.61 -3.59
CA SER A 199 3.84 11.38 -3.79
C SER A 199 4.73 10.15 -3.90
N VAL A 200 4.18 9.00 -3.50
CA VAL A 200 4.81 7.69 -3.68
C VAL A 200 3.85 6.79 -4.44
N MET A 201 4.33 6.17 -5.50
CA MET A 201 3.60 5.20 -6.29
C MET A 201 4.28 3.84 -6.19
N VAL A 202 3.48 2.79 -6.02
CA VAL A 202 3.98 1.41 -5.85
C VAL A 202 3.29 0.49 -6.85
N TYR A 203 4.07 -0.29 -7.60
CA TYR A 203 3.56 -1.17 -8.65
C TYR A 203 4.48 -2.35 -8.93
N PHE A 204 3.98 -3.40 -9.59
CA PHE A 204 4.83 -4.47 -10.08
C PHE A 204 5.66 -4.01 -11.28
N ASN A 205 6.92 -4.46 -11.34
CA ASN A 205 7.70 -4.39 -12.57
C ASN A 205 7.03 -5.23 -13.68
N ARG A 206 7.52 -5.10 -14.91
CA ARG A 206 6.93 -5.75 -16.10
C ARG A 206 6.76 -7.28 -15.94
N ASN A 207 7.68 -7.91 -15.22
CA ASN A 207 7.71 -9.36 -15.03
C ASN A 207 6.94 -9.85 -13.78
N LYS A 208 6.44 -8.93 -12.94
CA LYS A 208 5.72 -9.21 -11.69
C LYS A 208 6.53 -10.01 -10.66
N ASP A 209 7.85 -9.88 -10.69
CA ASP A 209 8.78 -10.54 -9.76
C ASP A 209 9.45 -9.55 -8.79
N ARG A 210 9.34 -8.25 -9.06
CA ARG A 210 9.79 -7.16 -8.17
C ARG A 210 8.71 -6.10 -8.04
N ILE A 211 8.77 -5.37 -6.94
CA ILE A 211 7.92 -4.22 -6.68
C ILE A 211 8.76 -2.98 -6.98
N VAL A 212 8.21 -2.05 -7.74
CA VAL A 212 8.83 -0.76 -8.01
C VAL A 212 8.21 0.25 -7.05
N VAL A 213 9.07 0.99 -6.34
CA VAL A 213 8.71 2.18 -5.58
C VAL A 213 9.21 3.38 -6.37
N ASP A 214 8.28 4.24 -6.75
CA ASP A 214 8.49 5.43 -7.56
C ASP A 214 8.09 6.63 -6.70
N SER A 215 9.08 7.40 -6.28
CA SER A 215 8.94 8.47 -5.28
C SER A 215 9.31 9.80 -5.90
N ASN A 216 8.46 10.79 -5.68
CA ASN A 216 8.75 12.18 -5.94
C ASN A 216 8.37 12.96 -4.67
N LEU A 217 9.37 13.27 -3.84
CA LEU A 217 9.21 13.84 -2.52
C LEU A 217 9.97 15.17 -2.40
N TRP A 218 9.43 16.10 -1.62
CA TRP A 218 10.03 17.41 -1.39
C TRP A 218 10.06 17.73 0.10
N LEU A 219 11.24 18.01 0.63
CA LEU A 219 11.39 18.63 1.93
C LEU A 219 11.40 20.15 1.76
N LEU A 220 10.40 20.79 2.34
CA LEU A 220 10.22 22.24 2.34
C LEU A 220 10.73 22.79 3.66
N ASN A 221 11.50 23.87 3.62
CA ASN A 221 11.84 24.65 4.81
C ASN A 221 11.32 26.08 4.64
N LEU A 222 10.38 26.43 5.51
CA LEU A 222 9.65 27.70 5.46
C LEU A 222 10.39 28.83 6.19
N ASP A 223 11.25 28.48 7.15
CA ASP A 223 11.98 29.43 8.00
C ASP A 223 13.44 29.64 7.58
N ALA A 224 13.92 28.90 6.58
CA ALA A 224 15.27 29.04 6.05
C ALA A 224 15.52 30.50 5.59
N PRO A 225 16.76 31.02 5.73
CA PRO A 225 17.10 32.32 5.19
C PRO A 225 16.71 32.39 3.73
N ARG A 226 15.87 33.37 3.38
CA ARG A 226 15.37 33.53 2.02
C ARG A 226 16.54 33.71 1.07
N LYS A 227 16.80 32.69 0.25
CA LYS A 227 17.63 32.81 -0.94
C LYS A 227 16.73 33.41 -2.04
N ASP A 228 17.30 34.10 -3.02
CA ASP A 228 16.55 34.92 -3.99
C ASP A 228 15.48 34.16 -4.82
N ASP A 229 15.45 32.83 -4.71
CA ASP A 229 14.49 31.93 -5.35
C ASP A 229 13.46 31.40 -4.33
N THR A 230 12.23 31.95 -4.35
CA THR A 230 11.10 31.37 -3.62
C THR A 230 10.42 30.30 -4.46
N TRP A 231 10.14 29.15 -3.84
CA TRP A 231 9.42 28.04 -4.45
C TRP A 231 7.92 28.17 -4.18
N GLU A 232 7.11 28.10 -5.23
CA GLU A 232 5.66 28.03 -5.10
C GLU A 232 5.26 26.60 -4.73
N ILE A 233 4.64 26.45 -3.56
CA ILE A 233 4.13 25.15 -3.12
C ILE A 233 2.80 24.91 -3.84
N PRO A 234 2.62 23.80 -4.56
CA PRO A 234 1.39 23.51 -5.26
C PRO A 234 0.25 23.38 -4.24
N PRO A 235 -0.95 23.83 -4.60
CA PRO A 235 -2.13 23.62 -3.78
C PRO A 235 -2.32 22.13 -3.50
N PHE A 236 -2.77 21.78 -2.30
CA PHE A 236 -3.13 20.39 -2.01
C PHE A 236 -4.20 19.93 -2.99
N PRO A 237 -4.08 18.71 -3.55
CA PRO A 237 -5.08 18.16 -4.44
C PRO A 237 -6.42 18.07 -3.69
N LYS A 238 -7.52 18.36 -4.39
CA LYS A 238 -8.88 18.63 -3.85
C LYS A 238 -9.57 17.48 -3.08
N GLN A 239 -8.84 16.49 -2.58
CA GLN A 239 -9.37 15.33 -1.85
C GLN A 239 -9.34 15.49 -0.33
N THR A 240 -8.52 16.40 0.20
CA THR A 240 -8.55 16.78 1.62
C THR A 240 -9.57 17.91 1.74
N GLY A 241 -10.62 17.75 2.55
CA GLY A 241 -11.74 18.71 2.69
C GLY A 241 -11.38 20.10 3.24
N ASP A 242 -10.11 20.47 3.22
CA ASP A 242 -9.59 21.72 3.74
C ASP A 242 -9.76 22.84 2.72
N ALA A 243 -10.75 23.70 2.99
CA ALA A 243 -11.11 24.87 2.21
C ALA A 243 -10.04 25.99 2.22
N ASN A 244 -8.91 25.80 2.90
CA ASN A 244 -7.86 26.81 3.06
C ASN A 244 -6.61 26.45 2.24
N ASN A 245 -6.78 26.36 0.93
CA ASN A 245 -5.67 26.21 -0.01
C ASN A 245 -4.96 27.56 -0.19
N ILE A 246 -4.25 28.01 0.85
CA ILE A 246 -3.49 29.25 0.83
C ILE A 246 -2.19 28.97 0.08
N GLN A 247 -1.96 29.70 -1.02
CA GLN A 247 -0.69 29.67 -1.75
C GLN A 247 0.46 29.96 -0.80
N ARG A 248 1.28 28.95 -0.50
CA ARG A 248 2.45 29.06 0.37
C ARG A 248 3.72 29.07 -0.47
N ASN A 249 4.77 29.67 0.09
CA ASN A 249 6.09 29.68 -0.49
C ASN A 249 7.07 29.00 0.46
N ALA A 250 7.98 28.18 -0.08
CA ALA A 250 9.12 27.66 0.65
C ALA A 250 10.37 28.48 0.35
N ASN A 251 11.18 28.74 1.38
CA ASN A 251 12.45 29.46 1.24
C ASN A 251 13.58 28.53 0.77
N LEU A 252 13.45 27.24 1.07
CA LEU A 252 14.39 26.21 0.66
C LEU A 252 13.63 24.90 0.40
N VAL A 253 14.00 24.21 -0.67
CA VAL A 253 13.40 22.95 -1.08
C VAL A 253 14.52 21.96 -1.39
N TYR A 254 14.36 20.74 -0.89
CA TYR A 254 15.16 19.59 -1.28
C TYR A 254 14.24 18.59 -1.97
N GLU A 255 14.61 18.11 -3.15
CA GLU A 255 13.82 17.16 -3.93
C GLU A 255 14.49 15.79 -3.97
N LEU A 256 13.69 14.74 -3.76
CA LEU A 256 14.07 13.35 -3.92
C LEU A 256 13.14 12.74 -4.98
N THR A 257 13.70 12.49 -6.16
CA THR A 257 13.06 11.70 -7.21
C THR A 257 13.84 10.39 -7.37
N ASP A 258 13.21 9.26 -7.00
CA ASP A 258 13.83 7.92 -7.04
C ASP A 258 12.84 6.88 -7.59
N GLN A 259 13.31 6.00 -8.47
CA GLN A 259 12.53 4.87 -8.97
C GLN A 259 13.36 3.59 -8.83
N ARG A 260 12.97 2.71 -7.90
CA ARG A 260 13.75 1.51 -7.58
C ARG A 260 12.92 0.24 -7.45
N GLU A 261 13.54 -0.87 -7.82
CA GLU A 261 13.00 -2.21 -7.56
C GLU A 261 13.37 -2.67 -6.14
N VAL A 262 12.36 -3.04 -5.37
CA VAL A 262 12.46 -3.57 -4.02
C VAL A 262 11.96 -5.02 -3.97
N ARG A 263 12.44 -5.76 -2.98
CA ARG A 263 11.99 -7.13 -2.72
C ARG A 263 10.95 -7.11 -1.59
N SER A 264 9.97 -7.99 -1.71
CA SER A 264 8.96 -8.11 -0.67
C SER A 264 9.56 -8.72 0.59
N GLY A 265 9.20 -8.15 1.75
CA GLY A 265 9.71 -8.56 3.07
C GLY A 265 11.12 -8.06 3.40
N GLU A 266 11.76 -7.30 2.51
CA GLU A 266 13.04 -6.64 2.79
C GLU A 266 12.83 -5.18 3.20
N PHE A 267 13.75 -4.68 4.01
CA PHE A 267 13.82 -3.29 4.43
C PHE A 267 14.71 -2.51 3.46
N HIS A 268 14.20 -1.45 2.87
CA HIS A 268 14.94 -0.64 1.90
C HIS A 268 15.09 0.80 2.41
N TYR A 269 16.32 1.31 2.34
CA TYR A 269 16.64 2.71 2.63
C TYR A 269 16.84 3.49 1.32
N ILE A 270 16.20 4.64 1.22
CA ILE A 270 16.35 5.60 0.13
C ILE A 270 16.88 6.88 0.74
N ASP A 271 18.08 7.26 0.29
CA ASP A 271 18.85 8.32 0.89
C ASP A 271 18.82 9.58 0.02
N HIS A 272 18.76 10.73 0.68
CA HIS A 272 19.09 12.02 0.13
C HIS A 272 19.76 12.83 1.27
N PRO A 273 20.78 13.67 0.99
CA PRO A 273 21.59 14.27 2.06
C PRO A 273 20.79 15.06 3.10
N ALA A 274 19.72 15.73 2.67
CA ALA A 274 18.81 16.46 3.55
C ALA A 274 17.70 15.63 4.22
N PHE A 275 17.27 14.52 3.62
CA PHE A 275 16.17 13.69 4.13
C PHE A 275 16.18 12.32 3.46
N GLY A 276 15.57 11.32 4.08
CA GLY A 276 15.45 10.00 3.50
C GLY A 276 14.15 9.33 3.89
N TYR A 277 13.93 8.16 3.35
CA TYR A 277 12.85 7.31 3.82
C TYR A 277 13.27 5.85 3.84
N VAL A 278 12.59 5.12 4.71
CA VAL A 278 12.66 3.67 4.77
C VAL A 278 11.33 3.10 4.34
N VAL A 279 11.36 2.00 3.59
CA VAL A 279 10.17 1.32 3.09
C VAL A 279 10.29 -0.18 3.26
N SER A 280 9.19 -0.81 3.67
CA SER A 280 9.00 -2.25 3.60
C SER A 280 7.69 -2.56 2.88
N ILE A 281 7.68 -3.65 2.12
CA ILE A 281 6.48 -4.09 1.39
C ILE A 281 6.29 -5.59 1.60
N THR A 282 5.30 -5.95 2.39
CA THR A 282 5.08 -7.34 2.81
C THR A 282 3.81 -7.90 2.16
N ARG A 283 3.86 -9.16 1.72
CA ARG A 283 2.67 -9.82 1.15
C ARG A 283 1.60 -9.92 2.23
N HIS A 284 0.39 -9.51 1.89
CA HIS A 284 -0.78 -9.65 2.73
C HIS A 284 -1.73 -10.69 2.13
N ALA A 285 -2.39 -11.47 2.98
CA ALA A 285 -3.43 -12.38 2.53
C ALA A 285 -4.56 -11.56 1.89
N GLN A 286 -5.14 -12.05 0.80
CA GLN A 286 -6.31 -11.40 0.25
C GLN A 286 -7.41 -11.43 1.32
N PRO A 287 -8.08 -10.30 1.60
CA PRO A 287 -9.16 -10.30 2.56
C PRO A 287 -10.30 -11.20 2.03
N GLU A 288 -10.75 -12.17 2.82
CA GLU A 288 -11.91 -13.01 2.45
C GLU A 288 -13.16 -12.12 2.35
N GLU A 289 -14.05 -12.35 1.37
CA GLU A 289 -15.25 -11.51 1.13
C GLU A 289 -16.23 -11.50 2.31
#